data_AF-A0A959NWU6-F1
#
_entry.id   AF-A0A959NWU6-F1
#
_cell.length_a   1.000
_cell.length_b   1.000
_cell.length_c   1.000
_cell.angle_alpha   90.00
_cell.angle_beta   90.00
_cell.angle_gamma   90.00
#
_symmetry.space_group_name_H-M   'P 1'
#
loop_
_entity.id
_entity.type
_entity.pdbx_description
1 polymer ?
#
loop_
_entity_poly.entity_id
_entity_poly.type
_entity_poly.pdbx_seq_one_letter_code
_entity_poly.pdbx_strand_id
1 'polypeptide(L)'
;MNTADRSVGHIDYAIRRRFAFVDVLPRIEPVHPEIKDTFVKISKLFVKNFNGLVDGTSIENADTLASDFRAEDVWLGHSYFICKNDDGIDKGKTEADPILKMKMKYEVIPILKEYIKDGILLDNDEIKKVMKDLLSEYGM
;
A
#
# COMPACT_ATOMS: atom_id res chain seq x y z
N MET A 1 12.53 4.96 -8.56
CA MET A 1 11.75 4.56 -9.75
C MET A 1 10.43 4.02 -9.26
N ASN A 2 9.31 4.31 -9.93
CA ASN A 2 8.04 3.68 -9.59
C ASN A 2 8.03 2.25 -10.17
N THR A 3 7.98 1.23 -9.32
CA THR A 3 8.01 -0.19 -9.70
C THR A 3 6.64 -0.75 -10.10
N ALA A 4 5.55 -0.09 -9.68
CA ALA A 4 4.19 -0.50 -10.05
C ALA A 4 3.90 -0.23 -11.54
N ASP A 5 4.59 0.75 -12.13
CA ASP A 5 4.50 1.07 -13.55
C ASP A 5 5.45 0.19 -14.37
N ARG A 6 4.88 -0.86 -14.97
CA ARG A 6 5.62 -1.79 -15.84
C ARG A 6 6.13 -1.14 -17.14
N SER A 7 5.56 0.00 -17.56
CA SER A 7 6.01 0.69 -18.78
C SER A 7 7.43 1.24 -18.63
N VAL A 8 7.79 1.66 -17.41
CA VAL A 8 9.13 2.17 -17.11
C VAL A 8 10.11 1.07 -16.69
N GLY A 9 9.63 -0.12 -16.33
CA GLY A 9 10.43 -1.27 -15.83
C GLY A 9 11.55 -1.75 -16.77
N HIS A 10 11.41 -1.49 -18.07
CA HIS A 10 12.38 -1.88 -19.11
C HIS A 10 13.55 -0.88 -19.21
N ILE A 11 14.26 -0.66 -18.09
CA ILE A 11 15.53 0.08 -18.11
C ILE A 11 16.60 -0.77 -18.77
N ASP A 12 17.32 -0.16 -19.73
CA ASP A 12 18.44 -0.78 -20.44
C ASP A 12 19.52 -1.32 -19.49
N TYR A 13 20.08 -2.49 -19.84
CA TYR A 13 21.04 -3.19 -18.99
C TYR A 13 22.36 -2.43 -18.81
N ALA A 14 22.80 -1.66 -19.81
CA ALA A 14 24.01 -0.84 -19.71
C ALA A 14 23.84 0.30 -18.70
N ILE A 15 22.61 0.82 -18.54
CA ILE A 15 22.27 1.76 -17.47
C ILE A 15 22.15 1.02 -16.14
N ARG A 16 21.43 -0.11 -16.10
CA ARG A 16 21.20 -0.86 -14.85
C ARG A 16 22.49 -1.25 -14.14
N ARG A 17 23.54 -1.64 -14.87
CA ARG A 17 24.84 -1.98 -14.24
C ARG A 17 25.66 -0.78 -13.73
N ARG A 18 25.22 0.46 -13.98
CA ARG A 18 25.91 1.70 -13.53
C ARG A 18 25.35 2.28 -12.24
N PHE A 19 24.19 1.81 -11.79
CA PHE A 19 23.52 2.31 -10.59
C PHE A 19 23.33 1.18 -9.58
N ALA A 20 23.42 1.52 -8.30
CA ALA A 20 22.90 0.67 -7.24
C ALA A 20 21.38 0.83 -7.18
N PHE A 21 20.65 -0.29 -7.10
CA PHE A 21 19.21 -0.30 -6.94
C PHE A 21 18.91 -0.65 -5.48
N VAL A 22 18.17 0.23 -4.82
CA VAL A 22 17.76 0.07 -3.42
C VAL A 22 16.25 0.16 -3.38
N ASP A 23 15.61 -0.89 -2.87
CA ASP A 23 14.16 -0.93 -2.73
C ASP A 23 13.73 -0.04 -1.56
N VAL A 24 12.78 0.86 -1.82
CA VAL A 24 12.17 1.74 -0.82
C VAL A 24 10.75 1.25 -0.57
N LEU A 25 10.64 0.30 0.35
CA LEU A 25 9.37 -0.36 0.66
C LEU A 25 8.46 0.49 1.57
N PRO A 26 7.14 0.22 1.56
CA PRO A 26 6.21 0.80 2.52
C PRO A 26 6.62 0.52 3.98
N ARG A 27 6.25 1.44 4.89
CA ARG A 27 6.74 1.54 6.26
C ARG A 27 5.63 2.02 7.18
N ILE A 28 5.52 1.48 8.39
CA ILE A 28 4.45 1.86 9.32
C ILE A 28 4.77 3.12 10.12
N GLU A 29 6.05 3.46 10.28
CA GLU A 29 6.51 4.56 11.12
C GLU A 29 5.88 5.92 10.76
N PRO A 30 5.77 6.31 9.47
CA PRO A 30 5.15 7.57 9.09
C PRO A 30 3.61 7.53 9.05
N VAL A 31 2.99 6.37 9.22
CA VAL A 31 1.52 6.22 9.17
C VAL A 31 0.90 6.84 10.41
N HIS A 32 -0.16 7.63 10.21
CA HIS A 32 -0.88 8.29 11.30
C HIS A 32 -1.41 7.25 12.32
N PRO A 33 -1.26 7.46 13.64
CA PRO A 33 -1.61 6.47 14.66
C PRO A 33 -3.02 5.90 14.55
N GLU A 34 -4.01 6.73 14.22
CA GLU A 34 -5.42 6.34 14.12
C GLU A 34 -5.74 5.34 12.99
N ILE A 35 -4.84 5.16 12.00
CA ILE A 35 -5.10 4.32 10.83
C ILE A 35 -4.04 3.22 10.60
N LYS A 36 -3.16 3.00 11.59
CA LYS A 36 -2.12 1.96 11.51
C LYS A 36 -2.69 0.57 11.30
N ASP A 37 -3.78 0.23 11.98
CA ASP A 37 -4.43 -1.08 11.85
C ASP A 37 -5.00 -1.28 10.44
N THR A 38 -5.61 -0.23 9.87
CA THR A 38 -6.11 -0.23 8.49
C THR A 38 -4.96 -0.39 7.49
N PHE A 39 -3.84 0.31 7.70
CA PHE A 39 -2.65 0.15 6.87
C PHE A 39 -2.08 -1.27 6.93
N VAL A 40 -2.01 -1.89 8.11
CA VAL A 40 -1.57 -3.29 8.27
C VAL A 40 -2.52 -4.23 7.55
N LYS A 41 -3.83 -4.03 7.70
CA LYS A 41 -4.85 -4.85 7.02
C LYS A 41 -4.74 -4.79 5.50
N ILE A 42 -4.54 -3.60 4.94
CA ILE A 42 -4.37 -3.43 3.49
C ILE A 42 -3.03 -4.02 3.03
N SER A 43 -1.96 -3.81 3.80
CA SER A 43 -0.63 -4.32 3.45
C SER A 43 -0.60 -5.86 3.40
N LYS A 44 -1.41 -6.54 4.23
CA LYS A 44 -1.57 -8.00 4.19
C LYS A 44 -2.20 -8.55 2.90
N LEU A 45 -2.83 -7.71 2.09
CA LEU A 45 -3.27 -8.09 0.74
C LEU A 45 -2.11 -8.26 -0.24
N PHE A 46 -0.92 -7.75 0.10
CA PHE A 46 0.27 -7.83 -0.74
C PHE A 46 1.32 -8.72 -0.08
N VAL A 47 1.52 -8.58 1.24
CA VAL A 47 2.58 -9.22 2.00
C VAL A 47 2.00 -10.02 3.17
N LYS A 48 2.09 -11.36 3.07
CA LYS A 48 1.49 -12.31 4.03
C LYS A 48 2.00 -12.12 5.45
N ASN A 49 3.30 -11.91 5.59
CA ASN A 49 4.00 -11.83 6.86
C ASN A 49 4.13 -10.39 7.39
N PHE A 50 3.37 -9.42 6.84
CA PHE A 50 3.41 -8.05 7.33
C PHE A 50 2.69 -7.90 8.67
N ASN A 51 3.43 -7.47 9.68
CA ASN A 51 2.92 -7.23 11.04
C ASN A 51 3.22 -5.79 11.55
N GLY A 52 3.53 -4.87 10.62
CA GLY A 52 3.97 -3.51 10.94
C GLY A 52 5.48 -3.34 10.93
N LEU A 53 6.26 -4.43 11.01
CA LEU A 53 7.69 -4.40 10.79
C LEU A 53 8.01 -5.10 9.47
N VAL A 54 8.82 -4.45 8.64
CA VAL A 54 9.40 -5.09 7.45
C VAL A 54 10.83 -5.46 7.81
N ASP A 55 11.02 -6.69 8.28
CA ASP A 55 12.34 -7.29 8.22
C ASP A 55 12.60 -7.58 6.74
N GLY A 56 13.32 -6.68 6.08
CA GLY A 56 13.56 -6.65 4.63
C GLY A 56 14.28 -7.88 4.05
N THR A 57 14.41 -8.96 4.82
CA THR A 57 15.04 -10.23 4.46
C THR A 57 14.06 -11.32 4.05
N SER A 58 12.76 -11.17 4.26
CA SER A 58 11.76 -12.14 3.79
C SER A 58 10.41 -11.47 3.54
N ILE A 59 10.13 -11.06 2.31
CA ILE A 59 8.79 -10.62 1.90
C ILE A 59 8.11 -11.81 1.25
N GLU A 60 6.99 -12.23 1.82
CA GLU A 60 6.19 -13.31 1.27
C GLU A 60 4.96 -12.73 0.59
N ASN A 61 4.80 -13.01 -0.71
CA ASN A 61 3.59 -12.66 -1.44
C ASN A 61 2.37 -13.25 -0.72
N ALA A 62 1.34 -12.42 -0.53
CA ALA A 62 0.06 -12.86 0.00
C ALA A 62 -0.69 -13.75 -1.00
N ASP A 63 -1.53 -14.64 -0.48
CA ASP A 63 -2.36 -15.55 -1.28
C ASP A 63 -3.43 -14.80 -2.11
N THR A 64 -3.62 -13.51 -1.80
CA THR A 64 -4.48 -12.54 -2.48
C THR A 64 -3.81 -11.86 -3.66
N LEU A 65 -2.48 -11.94 -3.80
CA LEU A 65 -1.71 -11.36 -4.89
C LEU A 65 -1.55 -12.37 -6.02
N ALA A 66 -1.76 -11.94 -7.27
CA ALA A 66 -1.54 -12.79 -8.43
C ALA A 66 -0.05 -13.18 -8.56
N SER A 67 0.20 -14.42 -8.99
CA SER A 67 1.55 -15.02 -9.04
C SER A 67 2.55 -14.28 -9.94
N ASP A 68 2.04 -13.55 -10.93
CA ASP A 68 2.85 -12.79 -11.89
C ASP A 68 3.33 -11.43 -11.32
N PHE A 69 2.96 -11.11 -10.08
CA PHE A 69 3.33 -9.88 -9.40
C PHE A 69 4.17 -10.18 -8.15
N ARG A 70 5.16 -9.33 -7.92
CA ARG A 70 5.91 -9.28 -6.67
C ARG A 70 5.29 -8.22 -5.79
N ALA A 71 5.10 -8.51 -4.51
CA ALA A 71 4.51 -7.56 -3.58
C ALA A 71 5.30 -6.25 -3.56
N GLU A 72 6.63 -6.31 -3.59
CA GLU A 72 7.54 -5.17 -3.59
C GLU A 72 7.31 -4.19 -4.77
N ASP A 73 6.75 -4.67 -5.87
CA ASP A 73 6.52 -3.87 -7.07
C ASP A 73 5.16 -3.14 -7.02
N VAL A 74 4.15 -3.71 -6.37
CA VAL A 74 2.76 -3.21 -6.41
C VAL A 74 2.17 -2.87 -5.03
N TRP A 75 2.94 -3.05 -3.95
CA TRP A 75 2.46 -2.81 -2.59
C TRP A 75 2.15 -1.32 -2.38
N LEU A 76 0.91 -1.06 -1.95
CA LEU A 76 0.42 0.28 -1.67
C LEU A 76 1.27 0.99 -0.60
N GLY A 77 1.77 2.18 -0.95
CA GLY A 77 2.64 2.98 -0.10
C GLY A 77 1.98 3.56 1.15
N HIS A 78 2.79 3.86 2.15
CA HIS A 78 2.36 4.50 3.40
C HIS A 78 1.98 5.98 3.24
N SER A 79 2.33 6.62 2.12
CA SER A 79 2.06 8.05 1.84
C SER A 79 0.57 8.40 1.89
N TYR A 80 -0.30 7.47 1.50
CA TYR A 80 -1.76 7.63 1.58
C TYR A 80 -2.30 7.74 3.02
N PHE A 81 -1.49 7.35 4.00
CA PHE A 81 -1.88 7.24 5.40
C PHE A 81 -1.13 8.26 6.30
N ILE A 82 -0.37 9.17 5.71
CA ILE A 82 0.32 10.25 6.44
C ILE A 82 -0.63 11.43 6.62
N CYS A 83 -0.72 11.94 7.85
CA CYS A 83 -1.44 13.18 8.14
C CYS A 83 -0.63 14.02 9.14
N LYS A 84 0.38 14.73 8.63
CA LYS A 84 1.29 15.56 9.42
C LYS A 84 1.07 17.05 9.14
N ASN A 85 1.38 17.89 10.12
CA ASN A 85 1.50 19.34 9.93
C ASN A 85 2.86 19.72 9.32
N ASP A 86 3.08 21.01 9.09
CA ASP A 86 4.31 21.53 8.45
C ASP A 86 5.57 21.24 9.28
N ASP A 87 5.43 21.06 10.59
CA ASP A 87 6.52 20.68 11.51
C ASP A 87 6.80 19.16 11.52
N GLY A 88 6.09 18.37 10.72
CA GLY A 88 6.25 16.92 10.64
C GLY A 88 5.63 16.13 11.78
N ILE A 89 4.76 16.76 12.57
CA ILE A 89 4.02 16.18 13.70
C ILE A 89 2.66 15.68 13.22
N ASP A 90 2.22 14.52 13.69
CA ASP A 90 0.89 13.99 13.38
C ASP A 90 -0.20 14.97 13.84
N LYS A 91 -1.16 15.25 12.95
CA LYS A 91 -2.29 16.13 13.26
C LYS A 91 -3.17 15.51 14.36
N GLY A 92 -3.81 16.37 15.14
CA GLY A 92 -4.79 15.89 16.13
C GLY A 92 -5.94 15.14 15.45
N LYS A 93 -6.50 14.14 16.12
CA LYS A 93 -7.58 13.27 15.59
C LYS A 93 -8.70 14.04 14.89
N THR A 94 -9.16 15.15 15.47
CA THR A 94 -10.24 15.98 14.91
C THR A 94 -9.92 16.56 13.53
N GLU A 95 -8.65 16.88 13.28
CA GLU A 95 -8.18 17.40 11.99
C GLU A 95 -7.81 16.26 11.04
N ALA A 96 -7.22 15.18 11.56
CA ALA A 96 -6.76 14.05 10.77
C ALA A 96 -7.92 13.20 10.22
N ASP A 97 -8.96 12.95 11.01
CA ASP A 97 -10.09 12.08 10.65
C ASP A 97 -10.74 12.45 9.30
N PRO A 98 -11.17 13.71 9.04
CA PRO A 98 -11.75 14.06 7.74
C PRO A 98 -10.76 13.92 6.58
N ILE A 99 -9.47 14.21 6.79
CA ILE A 99 -8.42 14.09 5.77
C ILE A 99 -8.19 12.61 5.43
N LEU A 100 -8.02 11.77 6.44
CA LEU A 100 -7.80 10.33 6.27
C LEU A 100 -9.03 9.68 5.60
N LYS A 101 -10.25 10.03 6.02
CA LYS A 101 -11.48 9.55 5.36
C LYS A 101 -11.53 9.95 3.88
N MET A 102 -11.16 11.19 3.56
CA MET A 102 -11.09 11.64 2.16
C MET A 102 -10.08 10.82 1.36
N LYS A 103 -8.86 10.63 1.89
CA LYS A 103 -7.81 9.83 1.24
C LYS A 103 -8.23 8.37 1.04
N MET A 104 -8.84 7.77 2.05
CA MET A 104 -9.35 6.40 1.94
C MET A 104 -10.40 6.27 0.84
N LYS A 105 -11.36 7.19 0.81
CA LYS A 105 -12.48 7.17 -0.13
C LYS A 105 -12.08 7.43 -1.58
N TYR A 106 -11.19 8.39 -1.80
CA TYR A 106 -10.90 8.90 -3.14
C TYR A 106 -9.52 8.51 -3.67
N GLU A 107 -8.63 7.98 -2.85
CA GLU A 107 -7.29 7.52 -3.27
C GLU A 107 -7.18 5.99 -3.07
N VAL A 108 -7.25 5.49 -1.83
CA VAL A 108 -6.95 4.08 -1.50
C VAL A 108 -7.98 3.11 -2.08
N ILE A 109 -9.26 3.30 -1.79
CA ILE A 109 -10.32 2.38 -2.25
C ILE A 109 -10.38 2.31 -3.79
N PRO A 110 -10.30 3.42 -4.54
CA PRO A 110 -10.21 3.38 -6.00
C PRO A 110 -9.02 2.58 -6.51
N ILE A 111 -7.82 2.76 -5.95
CA ILE A 111 -6.62 1.99 -6.36
C ILE A 111 -6.83 0.49 -6.14
N LEU A 112 -7.38 0.09 -4.98
CA LEU A 112 -7.67 -1.32 -4.72
C LEU A 112 -8.70 -1.90 -5.70
N LYS A 113 -9.71 -1.11 -6.09
CA LYS A 113 -10.68 -1.54 -7.13
C LYS A 113 -10.01 -1.72 -8.49
N GLU A 114 -9.08 -0.84 -8.86
CA GLU A 114 -8.30 -0.98 -10.09
C GLU A 114 -7.42 -2.24 -10.04
N TYR A 115 -6.75 -2.50 -8.92
CA TYR A 115 -5.91 -3.69 -8.78
C TYR A 115 -6.70 -5.00 -8.89
N ILE A 116 -7.94 -5.03 -8.38
CA ILE A 116 -8.84 -6.18 -8.57
C ILE A 116 -9.26 -6.31 -10.04
N LYS A 117 -9.61 -5.19 -10.69
CA LYS A 117 -10.02 -5.16 -12.09
C LYS A 117 -8.90 -5.60 -13.04
N ASP A 118 -7.68 -5.19 -12.76
CA ASP A 118 -6.49 -5.48 -13.56
C ASP A 118 -5.88 -6.86 -13.24
N GLY A 119 -6.45 -7.58 -12.27
CA GLY A 119 -6.01 -8.92 -11.88
C GLY A 119 -4.69 -8.95 -11.10
N ILE A 120 -4.25 -7.80 -10.57
CA ILE A 120 -3.12 -7.73 -9.62
C ILE A 120 -3.51 -8.42 -8.32
N LEU A 121 -4.70 -8.07 -7.82
CA LEU A 121 -5.32 -8.68 -6.65
C LEU A 121 -6.41 -9.66 -7.10
N LEU A 122 -6.38 -10.88 -6.58
CA LEU A 122 -7.31 -11.96 -6.94
C LEU A 122 -8.68 -11.73 -6.28
N ASP A 123 -9.78 -11.83 -7.01
CA ASP A 123 -11.13 -11.62 -6.46
C ASP A 123 -11.61 -12.77 -5.55
N ASN A 124 -10.98 -12.91 -4.38
CA ASN A 124 -11.26 -13.94 -3.38
C ASN A 124 -12.04 -13.39 -2.16
N ASP A 125 -12.47 -14.30 -1.28
CA ASP A 125 -13.28 -13.93 -0.11
C ASP A 125 -12.56 -13.01 0.88
N GLU A 126 -11.24 -13.12 0.97
CA GLU A 126 -10.42 -12.26 1.83
C GLU A 126 -10.44 -10.80 1.36
N ILE A 127 -10.21 -10.56 0.05
CA ILE A 127 -10.28 -9.22 -0.53
C ILE A 127 -11.69 -8.66 -0.44
N LYS A 128 -12.72 -9.47 -0.72
CA LYS A 128 -14.13 -9.05 -0.57
C LYS A 128 -14.44 -8.60 0.85
N LYS A 129 -13.94 -9.32 1.85
CA LYS A 129 -14.10 -8.96 3.26
C LYS A 129 -13.39 -7.64 3.58
N VAL A 130 -12.13 -7.49 3.19
CA VAL A 130 -11.38 -6.24 3.43
C VAL A 130 -12.05 -5.05 2.74
N MET A 131 -12.45 -5.21 1.47
CA MET A 131 -13.14 -4.16 0.72
C MET A 131 -14.49 -3.79 1.33
N LYS A 132 -15.27 -4.77 1.81
CA LYS A 132 -16.54 -4.51 2.50
C LYS A 132 -16.33 -3.70 3.77
N ASP A 133 -15.33 -4.06 4.58
CA ASP A 133 -15.02 -3.34 5.81
C ASP A 133 -14.59 -1.90 5.51
N LEU A 134 -13.72 -1.70 4.51
CA LEU A 134 -13.29 -0.37 4.07
C LEU A 134 -14.45 0.48 3.55
N LEU A 135 -15.38 -0.11 2.79
CA LEU A 135 -16.56 0.60 2.30
C LEU A 135 -17.53 0.92 3.44
N SER A 136 -17.67 0.06 4.45
CA SER A 136 -18.51 0.35 5.61
C SER A 136 -17.95 1.50 6.46
N GLU A 137 -16.63 1.64 6.52
CA GLU A 137 -15.97 2.65 7.36
C GLU A 137 -15.75 3.98 6.62
N TYR A 138 -15.45 3.92 5.32
CA TYR A 138 -15.03 5.07 4.51
C TYR A 138 -15.88 5.32 3.25
N GLY A 139 -16.80 4.41 2.89
CA GLY A 139 -17.56 4.44 1.64
C GLY A 139 -18.77 5.37 1.61
N MET A 140 -19.25 5.82 2.79
CA MET A 140 -20.61 6.32 3.07
C MET A 140 -21.66 5.21 3.09
#